data_AF-A0A0F2RHR1-F1
#
_entry.id   AF-A0A0F2RHR1-F1
#
_cell.length_a   1.000
_cell.length_b   1.000
_cell.length_c   1.000
_cell.angle_alpha   90.00
_cell.angle_beta   90.00
_cell.angle_gamma   90.00
#
_symmetry.space_group_name_H-M   'P 1'
#
loop_
_entity.id
_entity.type
_entity.pdbx_description
1 polymer ?
#
loop_
_entity_poly.entity_id
_entity_poly.type
_entity_poly.pdbx_seq_one_letter_code
_entity_poly.pdbx_strand_id
1 'polypeptide(L)'
;MTAFGDPGPFTENDNHRHRILSALFKAIELQGGRVEEGVKGQLLICEDRDQLEISLREKKKRVRVPLTDQQRSWRPYSDETHKWDMQPTGFLIFEIKSYVSSPVQKNWVENQSARMEQELEHVVPILFAALQLMRESRLLR
;
A
#
# COMPACT_ATOMS: atom_id res chain seq x y z
N MET A 1 21.12 15.18 -19.42
CA MET A 1 19.80 15.72 -19.03
C MET A 1 18.88 14.55 -18.81
N THR A 2 18.75 14.04 -17.59
CA THR A 2 17.76 13.02 -17.23
C THR A 2 16.43 13.75 -17.02
N ALA A 3 15.40 13.34 -17.75
CA ALA A 3 14.07 13.91 -17.62
C ALA A 3 13.53 13.64 -16.21
N PHE A 4 13.26 14.70 -15.44
CA PHE A 4 12.54 14.65 -14.17
C PHE A 4 11.10 14.21 -14.46
N GLY A 5 10.85 12.91 -14.60
CA GLY A 5 9.50 12.40 -14.88
C GLY A 5 9.43 11.02 -15.54
N ASP A 6 10.55 10.47 -16.02
CA ASP A 6 10.58 9.07 -16.44
C ASP A 6 10.76 8.18 -15.20
N PRO A 7 9.77 7.37 -14.79
CA PRO A 7 9.90 6.46 -13.66
C PRO A 7 10.94 5.36 -13.90
N GLY A 8 11.51 5.27 -15.10
CA GLY A 8 12.36 4.19 -15.53
C GLY A 8 11.55 2.94 -15.89
N PRO A 9 12.21 1.84 -16.27
CA PRO A 9 11.53 0.59 -16.58
C PRO A 9 10.81 0.05 -15.34
N PHE A 10 9.62 -0.52 -15.55
CA PHE A 10 8.87 -1.19 -14.50
C PHE A 10 9.70 -2.30 -13.87
N THR A 11 9.81 -2.28 -12.54
CA THR A 11 10.42 -3.38 -11.80
C THR A 11 9.48 -4.60 -11.79
N GLU A 12 10.00 -5.78 -11.44
CA GLU A 12 9.16 -6.97 -11.22
C GLU A 12 8.06 -6.71 -10.19
N ASN A 13 8.38 -5.92 -9.14
CA ASN A 13 7.41 -5.57 -8.12
C ASN A 13 6.36 -4.55 -8.61
N ASP A 14 6.70 -3.67 -9.55
CA ASP A 14 5.70 -2.81 -10.20
C ASP A 14 4.71 -3.63 -11.03
N ASN A 15 5.20 -4.62 -11.78
CA ASN A 15 4.36 -5.56 -12.52
C ASN A 15 3.49 -6.40 -11.59
N HIS A 16 4.03 -6.85 -10.46
CA HIS A 16 3.28 -7.54 -9.40
C HIS A 16 2.16 -6.67 -8.84
N ARG A 17 2.48 -5.45 -8.41
CA ARG A 17 1.50 -4.47 -7.92
C ARG A 17 0.40 -4.18 -8.95
N HIS A 18 0.78 -3.98 -10.22
CA HIS A 18 -0.18 -3.74 -11.29
C HIS A 18 -1.16 -4.91 -11.48
N ARG A 19 -0.67 -6.16 -11.45
CA ARG A 19 -1.53 -7.35 -11.52
C ARG A 19 -2.53 -7.40 -10.37
N ILE A 20 -2.08 -7.15 -9.14
CA ILE A 20 -2.95 -7.12 -7.95
C ILE A 20 -4.00 -6.03 -8.06
N LEU A 21 -3.63 -4.79 -8.41
CA LEU A 21 -4.58 -3.69 -8.58
C LEU A 21 -5.61 -3.99 -9.67
N SER A 22 -5.16 -4.52 -10.81
CA SER A 22 -6.06 -4.89 -11.90
C SER A 22 -7.10 -5.94 -11.47
N ALA A 23 -6.67 -6.96 -10.72
CA ALA A 23 -7.57 -7.99 -10.19
C ALA A 23 -8.54 -7.42 -9.15
N LEU A 24 -8.03 -6.59 -8.22
CA LEU A 24 -8.82 -5.95 -7.19
C LEU A 24 -9.92 -5.06 -7.78
N PHE A 25 -9.57 -4.21 -8.75
CA PHE A 25 -10.52 -3.27 -9.36
C PHE A 25 -11.65 -4.01 -10.07
N LYS A 26 -11.31 -5.03 -10.87
CA LYS A 26 -12.31 -5.88 -11.52
C LYS A 26 -13.23 -6.58 -10.52
N ALA A 27 -12.68 -7.06 -9.40
CA ALA A 27 -13.46 -7.73 -8.37
C ALA A 27 -14.42 -6.76 -7.65
N ILE A 28 -13.99 -5.52 -7.41
CA ILE A 28 -14.84 -4.45 -6.84
C ILE A 28 -15.97 -4.10 -7.81
N GLU A 29 -15.65 -3.88 -9.08
CA GLU A 29 -16.63 -3.54 -10.12
C GLU A 29 -17.67 -4.65 -10.31
N LEU A 30 -17.24 -5.92 -10.25
CA LEU A 30 -18.13 -7.08 -10.32
C LEU A 30 -19.15 -7.11 -9.17
N GLN A 31 -18.78 -6.59 -8.00
CA GLN A 31 -19.66 -6.49 -6.83
C GLN A 31 -20.47 -5.18 -6.78
N GLY A 32 -20.42 -4.37 -7.85
CA GLY A 32 -21.19 -3.12 -7.97
C GLY A 32 -20.52 -1.89 -7.37
N GLY A 33 -19.29 -2.02 -6.86
CA GLY A 33 -18.48 -0.88 -6.42
C GLY A 33 -17.84 -0.13 -7.59
N ARG A 34 -17.26 1.04 -7.30
CA ARG A 34 -16.41 1.79 -8.22
C ARG A 34 -15.06 2.07 -7.58
N VAL A 35 -14.03 2.23 -8.40
CA VAL A 35 -12.72 2.70 -7.96
C VAL A 35 -12.46 4.06 -8.57
N GLU A 36 -12.15 5.03 -7.72
CA GLU A 36 -11.91 6.41 -8.12
C GLU A 36 -10.55 6.88 -7.58
N GLU A 37 -9.89 7.76 -8.32
CA GLU A 37 -8.71 8.46 -7.83
C GLU A 37 -9.14 9.71 -7.05
N GLY A 38 -8.77 9.77 -5.78
CA GLY A 38 -9.02 10.89 -4.89
C GLY A 38 -7.97 12.01 -5.03
N VAL A 39 -8.01 12.95 -4.10
CA VAL A 39 -7.04 14.05 -4.08
C VAL A 39 -5.63 13.51 -3.78
N LYS A 40 -4.60 14.01 -4.47
CA LYS A 40 -3.19 13.57 -4.30
C LYS A 40 -2.95 12.09 -4.63
N GLY A 41 -3.75 11.48 -5.51
CA GLY A 41 -3.53 10.11 -5.98
C GLY A 41 -3.92 9.02 -4.99
N GLN A 42 -4.86 9.32 -4.09
CA GLN A 42 -5.46 8.32 -3.21
C GLN A 42 -6.33 7.36 -4.02
N LEU A 43 -6.36 6.08 -3.66
CA LEU A 43 -7.30 5.12 -4.25
C LEU A 43 -8.53 5.02 -3.36
N LEU A 44 -9.69 5.34 -3.92
CA LEU A 44 -10.97 5.32 -3.23
C LEU A 44 -11.85 4.21 -3.81
N ILE A 45 -12.42 3.41 -2.93
CA ILE A 45 -13.48 2.45 -3.26
C ILE A 45 -14.80 3.11 -2.90
N CYS A 46 -15.72 3.19 -3.87
CA CYS A 46 -16.99 3.87 -3.73
C CYS A 46 -18.15 2.88 -3.87
N GLU A 47 -19.10 2.94 -2.93
CA GLU A 47 -20.42 2.33 -3.03
C GLU A 47 -21.46 3.39 -2.67
N ASP A 48 -22.35 3.72 -3.61
CA ASP A 48 -23.29 4.85 -3.52
C ASP A 48 -22.64 6.19 -3.13
N ARG A 49 -22.78 6.60 -1.86
CA ARG A 49 -22.24 7.84 -1.28
C ARG A 49 -21.09 7.57 -0.29
N ASP A 50 -20.75 6.31 -0.09
CA ASP A 50 -19.73 5.87 0.86
C ASP A 50 -18.42 5.64 0.13
N GLN A 51 -17.33 6.11 0.74
CA GLN A 51 -15.99 6.06 0.17
C GLN A 51 -15.00 5.49 1.20
N LEU A 52 -14.16 4.58 0.74
CA LEU A 52 -13.13 3.93 1.53
C LEU A 52 -11.77 4.13 0.87
N GLU A 53 -10.85 4.80 1.54
CA GLU A 53 -9.49 4.99 1.07
C GLU A 53 -8.66 3.73 1.36
N ILE A 54 -7.98 3.25 0.31
CA ILE A 54 -7.07 2.11 0.38
C ILE A 54 -5.68 2.48 -0.14
N SER A 55 -4.68 1.68 0.22
CA SER A 55 -3.34 1.79 -0.35
C SER A 55 -2.72 0.41 -0.58
N LEU A 56 -2.02 0.26 -1.70
CA LEU A 56 -1.18 -0.90 -2.00
C LEU A 56 0.24 -0.43 -2.30
N ARG A 57 1.18 -0.76 -1.41
CA ARG A 57 2.56 -0.28 -1.49
C ARG A 57 3.56 -1.41 -1.29
N GLU A 58 4.77 -1.22 -1.80
CA GLU A 58 5.86 -2.12 -1.45
C GLU A 58 6.30 -1.93 0.00
N LYS A 59 6.43 -3.04 0.72
CA LYS A 59 7.07 -3.10 2.01
C LYS A 59 8.54 -2.74 1.86
N LYS A 60 8.97 -1.82 2.71
CA LYS A 60 10.39 -1.49 2.84
C LYS A 60 10.89 -1.96 4.19
N LYS A 61 12.09 -2.52 4.22
CA LYS A 61 12.78 -2.90 5.46
C LYS A 61 13.92 -1.94 5.72
N ARG A 62 14.14 -1.63 6.99
CA ARG A 62 15.27 -0.84 7.43
C ARG A 62 16.49 -1.75 7.57
N VAL A 63 17.55 -1.45 6.83
CA VAL A 63 18.81 -2.21 6.86
C VAL A 63 19.97 -1.33 7.25
N ARG A 64 20.98 -1.93 7.89
CA ARG A 64 22.22 -1.25 8.27
C ARG A 64 23.19 -1.36 7.10
N VAL A 65 23.55 -0.21 6.51
CA VAL A 65 24.46 -0.13 5.36
C VAL A 65 25.76 0.56 5.80
N PRO A 66 26.94 0.01 5.49
CA PRO A 66 28.21 0.65 5.80
C PRO A 66 28.30 2.07 5.20
N LEU A 67 28.88 3.01 5.94
CA LEU A 67 29.20 4.32 5.37
C LEU A 67 30.35 4.19 4.36
N THR A 68 30.20 4.85 3.22
CA THR A 68 31.29 5.07 2.25
C THR A 68 32.37 5.98 2.84
N ASP A 69 33.58 5.92 2.31
CA ASP A 69 34.71 6.74 2.79
C ASP A 69 34.40 8.24 2.71
N GLN A 70 33.71 8.67 1.66
CA GLN A 70 33.23 10.05 1.52
C GLN A 70 32.22 10.41 2.62
N GLN A 71 31.27 9.54 2.96
CA GLN A 71 30.31 9.82 4.03
C GLN A 71 30.96 9.86 5.41
N ARG A 72 32.01 9.06 5.64
CA ARG A 72 32.80 9.08 6.87
C ARG A 72 33.59 10.38 7.01
N SER A 73 34.18 10.89 5.93
CA SER A 73 34.97 12.13 5.98
C SER A 73 34.13 13.36 6.33
N TRP A 74 32.82 13.34 6.08
CA TRP A 74 31.88 14.41 6.46
C TRP A 74 31.48 14.34 7.94
N ARG A 75 31.88 13.28 8.66
CA ARG A 75 31.55 13.01 10.07
C ARG A 75 32.80 12.68 10.90
N PRO A 76 33.80 13.59 10.97
CA PRO A 76 35.10 13.30 11.59
C PRO A 76 35.05 13.02 13.09
N TYR A 77 33.96 13.40 13.78
CA TYR A 77 33.77 13.20 15.23
C TYR A 77 32.70 12.17 15.58
N SER A 78 32.32 11.30 14.64
CA SER A 78 31.32 10.26 14.85
C SER A 78 31.93 8.87 14.74
N ASP A 79 31.72 8.04 15.76
CA ASP A 79 32.07 6.61 15.73
C ASP A 79 31.04 5.78 14.95
N GLU A 80 30.02 6.41 14.36
CA GLU A 80 28.97 5.74 13.62
C GLU A 80 29.50 5.23 12.28
N THR A 81 29.68 3.91 12.16
CA THR A 81 30.27 3.26 10.97
C THR A 81 29.24 2.91 9.89
N HIS A 82 27.94 3.10 10.18
CA HIS A 82 26.86 2.65 9.32
C HIS A 82 25.69 3.64 9.32
N LYS A 83 24.92 3.67 8.24
CA LYS A 83 23.64 4.37 8.18
C LYS A 83 22.48 3.39 8.08
N TRP A 84 21.30 3.88 8.38
CA TRP A 84 20.06 3.17 8.12
C TRP A 84 19.54 3.52 6.74
N ASP A 85 19.21 2.50 5.96
CA ASP A 85 18.62 2.64 4.64
C ASP A 85 17.30 1.87 4.55
N MET A 86 16.35 2.40 3.76
CA MET A 86 15.05 1.78 3.56
C MET A 86 15.05 1.04 2.22
N GLN A 87 15.23 -0.27 2.28
CA GLN A 87 15.30 -1.10 1.08
C GLN A 87 13.96 -1.78 0.74
N PRO A 88 13.58 -1.82 -0.54
CA PRO A 88 12.43 -2.61 -1.01
C PRO A 88 12.59 -4.09 -0.64
N THR A 89 11.48 -4.77 -0.35
CA THR A 89 11.49 -6.21 -0.03
C THR A 89 10.87 -7.11 -1.09
N GLY A 90 10.27 -6.55 -2.16
CA GLY A 90 9.49 -7.30 -3.14
C GLY A 90 8.15 -7.84 -2.60
N PHE A 91 7.73 -7.40 -1.41
CA PHE A 91 6.47 -7.79 -0.78
C PHE A 91 5.54 -6.59 -0.72
N LEU A 92 4.25 -6.80 -0.96
CA LEU A 92 3.23 -5.76 -0.88
C LEU A 92 2.62 -5.65 0.51
N ILE A 93 2.13 -4.45 0.81
CA ILE A 93 1.28 -4.13 1.95
C ILE A 93 0.00 -3.50 1.39
N PHE A 94 -1.14 -4.11 1.70
CA PHE A 94 -2.46 -3.54 1.47
C PHE A 94 -3.00 -2.97 2.79
N GLU A 95 -3.50 -1.74 2.78
CA GLU A 95 -4.02 -1.05 3.97
C GLU A 95 -5.32 -0.30 3.65
N ILE A 96 -6.32 -0.42 4.51
CA ILE A 96 -7.48 0.48 4.59
C ILE A 96 -7.07 1.69 5.42
N LYS A 97 -7.04 2.87 4.79
CA LYS A 97 -6.64 4.14 5.42
C LYS A 97 -7.80 4.83 6.15
N SER A 98 -9.02 4.65 5.65
CA SER A 98 -10.21 5.22 6.26
C SER A 98 -10.45 4.70 7.68
N TYR A 99 -11.00 5.56 8.52
CA TYR A 99 -11.47 5.14 9.83
C TYR A 99 -12.74 4.31 9.70
N VAL A 100 -12.64 3.04 10.08
CA VAL A 100 -13.75 2.10 10.24
C VAL A 100 -13.81 1.69 11.71
N SER A 101 -15.00 1.68 12.31
CA SER A 101 -15.21 1.17 13.66
C SER A 101 -14.82 -0.33 13.72
N SER A 102 -14.08 -0.72 14.76
CA SER A 102 -13.52 -2.08 14.95
C SER A 102 -14.65 -3.11 15.06
N PRO A 103 -14.68 -4.20 14.27
CA PRO A 103 -13.67 -5.27 14.28
C PRO A 103 -13.00 -5.61 12.93
N VAL A 104 -13.08 -4.74 11.93
CA VAL A 104 -12.60 -5.05 10.58
C VAL A 104 -11.07 -5.09 10.49
N GLN A 105 -10.50 -6.13 9.87
CA GLN A 105 -9.08 -6.17 9.52
C GLN A 105 -8.76 -5.06 8.53
N LYS A 106 -7.71 -4.28 8.81
CA LYS A 106 -7.34 -3.12 7.99
C LYS A 106 -6.06 -3.31 7.18
N ASN A 107 -5.23 -4.29 7.52
CA ASN A 107 -3.90 -4.43 6.95
C ASN A 107 -3.61 -5.88 6.57
N TRP A 108 -3.00 -6.07 5.39
CA TRP A 108 -2.51 -7.35 4.90
C TRP A 108 -1.08 -7.15 4.42
N VAL A 109 -0.18 -7.99 4.91
CA VAL A 109 1.26 -7.88 4.64
C VAL A 109 1.72 -9.15 3.98
N GLU A 110 2.14 -9.05 2.72
CA GLU A 110 2.73 -10.18 2.03
C GLU A 110 3.99 -10.67 2.74
N ASN A 111 4.15 -11.98 2.70
CA ASN A 111 5.34 -12.67 3.14
C ASN A 111 5.50 -13.95 2.31
N GLN A 112 6.42 -14.83 2.72
CA GLN A 112 6.69 -16.08 1.99
C GLN A 112 5.53 -17.08 2.04
N SER A 113 4.67 -17.01 3.07
CA SER A 113 3.57 -17.95 3.31
C SER A 113 2.20 -17.39 2.94
N ALA A 114 2.06 -16.06 2.88
CA ALA A 114 0.82 -15.38 2.50
C ALA A 114 1.11 -14.38 1.38
N ARG A 115 0.63 -14.69 0.17
CA ARG A 115 0.76 -13.84 -1.03
C ARG A 115 -0.50 -13.00 -1.23
N MET A 116 -0.37 -11.79 -1.77
CA MET A 116 -1.51 -10.89 -1.93
C MET A 116 -2.54 -11.47 -2.88
N GLU A 117 -2.12 -12.25 -3.88
CA GLU A 117 -3.02 -12.97 -4.77
C GLU A 117 -4.01 -13.87 -4.00
N GLN A 118 -3.56 -14.51 -2.91
CA GLN A 118 -4.37 -15.39 -2.09
C GLN A 118 -5.25 -14.59 -1.11
N GLU A 119 -4.72 -13.48 -0.59
CA GLU A 119 -5.46 -12.62 0.34
C GLU A 119 -6.59 -11.84 -0.36
N LEU A 120 -6.49 -11.60 -1.69
CA LEU A 120 -7.48 -10.82 -2.44
C LEU A 120 -8.91 -11.36 -2.28
N GLU A 121 -9.09 -12.68 -2.18
CA GLU A 121 -10.41 -13.31 -1.98
C GLU A 121 -11.06 -12.90 -0.65
N HIS A 122 -10.25 -12.60 0.36
CA HIS A 122 -10.68 -12.14 1.68
C HIS A 122 -10.77 -10.62 1.75
N VAL A 123 -9.87 -9.90 1.06
CA VAL A 123 -9.82 -8.44 1.06
C VAL A 123 -11.11 -7.86 0.50
N VAL A 124 -11.62 -8.35 -0.63
CA VAL A 124 -12.79 -7.75 -1.30
C VAL A 124 -14.04 -7.76 -0.41
N PRO A 125 -14.50 -8.89 0.16
CA PRO A 125 -15.64 -8.90 1.09
C PRO A 125 -15.44 -7.97 2.29
N ILE A 126 -14.21 -7.87 2.80
CA ILE A 126 -13.87 -7.02 3.94
C ILE A 126 -14.01 -5.53 3.58
N LEU A 127 -13.69 -5.12 2.35
CA LEU A 127 -13.87 -3.74 1.90
C LEU A 127 -15.35 -3.34 1.85
N PHE A 128 -16.22 -4.21 1.37
CA PHE A 128 -17.67 -3.96 1.37
C PHE A 128 -18.27 -3.99 2.77
N ALA A 129 -17.83 -4.90 3.64
CA ALA A 129 -18.22 -4.88 5.05
C ALA A 129 -17.77 -3.59 5.75
N ALA A 130 -16.58 -3.08 5.43
CA ALA A 130 -16.09 -1.80 5.95
C ALA A 130 -16.97 -0.62 5.49
N LEU A 131 -17.35 -0.58 4.21
CA LEU A 131 -18.27 0.44 3.67
C LEU A 131 -19.63 0.41 4.37
N GLN A 132 -20.19 -0.79 4.60
CA GLN A 132 -21.45 -0.96 5.34
C GLN A 132 -21.35 -0.45 6.79
N LEU A 133 -20.29 -0.82 7.51
CA LEU A 133 -20.09 -0.36 8.89
C LEU A 133 -19.89 1.16 8.98
N MET A 134 -19.24 1.76 8.00
CA MET A 134 -19.12 3.22 7.90
C MET A 134 -20.48 3.89 7.68
N ARG A 135 -21.32 3.30 6.82
CA ARG A 135 -22.70 3.77 6.57
C ARG A 135 -23.53 3.71 7.84
N GLU A 136 -23.52 2.58 8.55
CA GLU A 136 -24.25 2.39 9.81
C GLU A 136 -23.78 3.38 10.89
N SER A 137 -22.46 3.53 11.05
CA SER A 137 -21.88 4.45 12.02
C SER A 137 -22.24 5.92 11.75
N ARG A 138 -22.51 6.30 10.49
CA ARG A 138 -22.99 7.63 10.12
C ARG A 138 -24.46 7.83 10.45
N LEU A 139 -25.30 6.81 10.30
CA LEU A 139 -26.74 6.89 10.58
C LEU A 139 -27.05 6.93 12.09
N LEU A 140 -26.14 6.44 12.92
CA LEU A 140 -26.25 6.46 14.38
C LEU A 140 -25.75 7.76 15.03
N ARG A 141 -25.29 8.74 14.24
CA ARG A 141 -24.88 10.08 14.67
C ARG A 141 -25.92 11.11 14.30
#